data_AF-A0A317JRA7-F1
#
_entry.id   AF-A0A317JRA7-F1
#
_cell.length_a   1.000
_cell.length_b   1.000
_cell.length_c   1.000
_cell.angle_alpha   90.00
_cell.angle_beta   90.00
_cell.angle_gamma   90.00
#
_symmetry.space_group_name_H-M   'P 1'
#
loop_
_entity.id
_entity.type
_entity.pdbx_description
1 polymer ?
#
loop_
_entity_poly.entity_id
_entity_poly.type
_entity_poly.pdbx_seq_one_letter_code
_entity_poly.pdbx_strand_id
1 'polypeptide(L)' 'MERPGEAGRSPCPLWSGTRKSCIISLMHDKRDESVATLIEEFLTARATRKPSPHTLAAYRRDLLTVALLVAEDAT' A
#
# COMPACT_ATOMS: atom_id res chain seq x y z
N MET A 1 24.71 -32.47 -18.37
CA MET A 1 23.40 -32.36 -19.04
C MET A 1 22.69 -31.18 -18.41
N GLU A 2 23.02 -29.98 -18.84
CA GLU A 2 22.55 -28.72 -18.26
C GLU A 2 21.36 -28.21 -19.07
N ARG A 3 20.28 -27.83 -18.39
CA ARG A 3 19.07 -27.28 -19.02
C ARG A 3 19.26 -25.77 -19.20
N PRO A 4 19.08 -25.20 -20.40
CA PRO A 4 19.09 -23.76 -20.61
C PRO A 4 17.66 -23.21 -20.55
N GLY A 5 17.42 -22.13 -19.81
CA GLY A 5 16.18 -21.37 -19.90
C GLY A 5 15.70 -20.75 -18.58
N GLU A 6 16.35 -19.66 -18.15
CA GLU A 6 15.67 -18.53 -17.50
C GLU A 6 16.49 -17.27 -17.80
N ALA A 7 16.28 -16.74 -19.00
CA ALA A 7 16.56 -15.34 -19.28
C ALA A 7 15.39 -14.52 -18.75
N GLY A 8 15.67 -13.49 -17.95
CA GLY A 8 14.77 -12.35 -17.80
C GLY A 8 14.02 -12.24 -16.49
N ARG A 9 14.74 -11.94 -15.40
CA ARG A 9 14.21 -10.99 -14.42
C ARG A 9 15.30 -10.04 -13.97
N SER A 10 15.50 -9.00 -14.78
CA SER A 10 16.18 -7.79 -14.34
C SER A 10 15.52 -7.33 -13.03
N PRO A 11 16.28 -7.06 -11.96
CA PRO A 11 15.73 -6.35 -10.82
C PRO A 11 15.35 -4.96 -11.34
N CYS A 12 14.06 -4.65 -11.37
CA CYS A 12 13.59 -3.32 -11.69
C CYS A 12 14.35 -2.29 -10.83
N PRO A 13 15.10 -1.34 -11.41
CA PRO A 13 15.84 -0.34 -10.63
C PRO A 13 14.91 0.80 -10.18
N LEU A 14 13.63 0.52 -9.95
CA LEU A 14 12.63 1.51 -9.55
C LEU A 14 12.47 1.61 -8.02
N TRP A 15 13.49 1.21 -7.25
CA TRP A 15 13.39 1.05 -5.79
C TRP A 15 14.44 1.84 -4.99
N SER A 16 14.67 3.09 -5.38
CA SER A 16 15.62 3.98 -4.68
C SER A 16 15.10 5.39 -4.39
N GLY A 17 13.78 5.64 -4.48
CA GLY A 17 13.22 6.92 -4.03
C GLY A 17 11.76 6.82 -3.59
N THR A 18 11.49 7.00 -2.29
CA THR A 18 10.15 7.09 -1.67
C THR A 18 9.45 5.75 -1.34
N ARG A 19 10.10 4.91 -0.52
CA ARG A 19 9.58 3.61 -0.03
C ARG A 19 8.44 3.70 1.02
N LYS A 20 7.68 4.79 1.10
CA LYS A 20 6.69 4.99 2.18
C LYS A 20 5.23 5.06 1.70
N SER A 21 4.96 4.88 0.41
CA SER A 21 3.61 5.12 -0.12
C SER A 21 2.76 3.87 -0.33
N CYS A 22 3.25 2.65 -0.11
CA CYS A 22 2.41 1.45 -0.19
C CYS A 22 1.95 1.05 1.22
N ILE A 23 0.64 0.90 1.39
CA ILE A 23 0.02 0.57 2.68
C ILE A 23 0.56 -0.74 3.26
N ILE A 24 0.94 -1.70 2.42
CA ILE A 24 1.56 -2.97 2.83
C ILE A 24 2.90 -2.75 3.55
N SER A 25 3.70 -1.75 3.15
CA SER A 25 4.94 -1.43 3.85
C SER A 25 4.69 -0.69 5.17
N LEU A 26 3.63 0.13 5.25
CA LEU A 26 3.23 0.76 6.52
C LEU A 26 2.73 -0.27 7.54
N MET A 27 1.96 -1.28 7.11
CA MET A 27 1.48 -2.37 7.99
C MET A 27 2.63 -3.19 8.59
N HIS A 28 3.72 -3.39 7.87
CA HIS A 28 4.81 -4.26 8.32
C HIS A 28 5.67 -3.62 9.41
N ASP A 29 5.84 -2.29 9.37
CA ASP A 29 6.66 -1.54 10.34
C ASP A 29 5.89 -1.16 11.62
N LYS A 30 4.55 -1.16 11.61
CA LYS A 30 3.70 -0.62 12.68
C LYS A 30 2.62 -1.59 13.14
N ARG A 31 3.04 -2.78 13.58
CA ARG A 31 2.14 -3.86 13.99
C ARG A 31 1.19 -3.50 15.15
N ASP A 32 1.53 -2.49 15.94
CA ASP A 32 0.72 -2.02 17.08
C ASP A 32 -0.23 -0.85 16.74
N GLU A 33 -0.19 -0.32 15.51
CA GLU A 33 -1.07 0.79 15.10
C GLU A 33 -2.37 0.28 14.51
N SER A 34 -3.47 1.00 14.77
CA SER A 34 -4.76 0.66 14.17
C SER A 34 -4.71 0.79 12.64
N VAL A 35 -5.42 -0.09 11.93
CA VAL A 35 -5.56 -0.03 10.46
C VAL A 35 -6.06 1.35 10.00
N ALA A 36 -6.94 1.99 10.79
CA ALA A 36 -7.43 3.34 10.51
C ALA A 36 -6.30 4.40 10.52
N THR A 37 -5.40 4.36 11.51
CA THR A 37 -4.24 5.26 11.60
C THR A 37 -3.34 5.13 10.37
N LEU A 38 -3.14 3.90 9.91
CA LEU A 38 -2.28 3.61 8.78
C LEU A 38 -2.90 4.01 7.43
N ILE A 39 -4.24 3.93 7.32
CA ILE A 39 -4.99 4.50 6.18
C ILE A 39 -4.79 6.02 6.13
N GLU A 40 -4.90 6.72 7.25
CA GLU A 40 -4.71 8.17 7.33
C GLU A 40 -3.28 8.60 6.96
N GLU A 41 -2.26 7.84 7.40
CA GLU A 41 -0.87 8.07 7.01
C GLU A 41 -0.66 7.86 5.50
N PHE A 42 -1.24 6.80 4.92
CA PHE A 42 -1.20 6.56 3.49
C PHE A 42 -1.84 7.71 2.69
N LEU A 43 -3.02 8.19 3.12
CA LEU A 43 -3.72 9.28 2.45
C LEU A 43 -2.93 10.59 2.55
N THR A 44 -2.30 10.87 3.69
CA THR A 44 -1.40 12.01 3.88
C THR A 44 -0.22 11.94 2.90
N ALA A 45 0.45 10.78 2.81
CA ALA A 45 1.54 10.59 1.86
C ALA A 45 1.06 10.76 0.41
N ARG A 46 -0.15 10.30 0.08
CA ARG A 46 -0.71 10.42 -1.27
C ARG A 46 -1.09 11.86 -1.63
N ALA A 47 -1.58 12.66 -0.67
CA ALA A 47 -1.95 14.05 -0.88
C ALA A 47 -0.77 14.91 -1.40
N THR A 48 0.47 14.57 -1.03
CA THR A 48 1.69 15.24 -1.52
C THR A 48 1.92 15.10 -3.03
N ARG A 49 1.24 14.13 -3.69
CA ARG A 49 1.36 13.86 -5.13
C ARG A 49 0.28 14.55 -5.98
N LYS A 50 -0.42 15.54 -5.44
CA LYS A 50 -1.54 16.26 -6.08
C LYS A 50 -2.65 15.37 -6.69
N PRO A 51 -3.10 14.28 -6.04
CA PRO A 51 -4.36 13.65 -6.47
C PRO A 51 -5.51 14.65 -6.34
N SER A 52 -6.55 14.51 -7.17
CA SER A 52 -7.74 15.35 -6.99
C SER A 52 -8.38 15.08 -5.62
N PRO A 53 -9.03 16.07 -5.00
CA PRO A 53 -9.74 15.86 -3.73
C PRO A 53 -10.75 14.70 -3.79
N HIS A 54 -11.41 14.54 -4.94
CA HIS A 54 -12.35 13.44 -5.19
C HIS A 54 -11.65 12.07 -5.24
N THR A 55 -10.43 12.01 -5.79
CA THR A 55 -9.61 10.79 -5.79
C THR A 55 -9.22 10.39 -4.37
N LEU A 56 -8.82 11.35 -3.54
CA LEU A 56 -8.47 11.08 -2.13
C LEU A 56 -9.69 10.59 -1.33
N ALA A 57 -10.85 11.21 -1.56
CA ALA A 57 -12.10 10.81 -0.92
C ALA A 57 -12.57 9.40 -1.36
N ALA A 58 -12.36 9.04 -2.63
CA ALA A 58 -12.61 7.68 -3.11
C ALA A 58 -11.71 6.67 -2.38
N TYR A 59 -10.39 6.91 -2.35
CA TYR A 59 -9.46 6.03 -1.61
C TYR A 59 -9.83 5.89 -0.13
N ARG A 60 -10.20 6.98 0.54
CA ARG A 60 -10.62 6.91 1.96
C ARG A 60 -11.83 5.97 2.11
N ARG A 61 -12.87 6.16 1.31
CA ARG A 61 -14.08 5.33 1.34
C ARG A 61 -13.76 3.86 1.07
N ASP A 62 -13.02 3.58 0.00
CA ASP A 62 -12.74 2.20 -0.41
C ASP A 62 -11.90 1.46 0.63
N LEU A 63 -10.86 2.12 1.17
CA LEU A 63 -9.98 1.51 2.17
C LEU A 63 -10.70 1.26 3.51
N LEU A 64 -11.56 2.18 3.94
CA LEU A 64 -12.38 1.98 5.15
C LEU A 64 -13.39 0.85 4.97
N THR A 65 -14.05 0.76 3.82
CA THR A 65 -14.98 -0.34 3.51
C THR A 65 -14.26 -1.68 3.57
N VAL A 66 -13.09 -1.82 2.93
CA VAL A 66 -12.32 -3.06 2.98
C VAL A 66 -11.89 -3.40 4.42
N ALA A 67 -11.44 -2.40 5.19
CA ALA A 67 -11.05 -2.63 6.59
C ALA A 67 -12.22 -3.14 7.45
N LEU A 68 -13.43 -2.61 7.25
CA LEU A 68 -14.63 -3.08 7.93
C LEU A 68 -14.98 -4.52 7.53
N LEU A 69 -15.00 -4.84 6.24
CA LEU A 69 -15.29 -6.19 5.76
C LEU A 69 -14.30 -7.23 6.31
N VAL A 70 -13.02 -6.89 6.39
CA VAL A 70 -12.00 -7.79 6.97
C VAL A 70 -12.18 -7.95 8.48
N ALA A 71 -12.59 -6.88 9.18
CA ALA A 71 -12.86 -6.97 10.61
C ALA A 71 -14.09 -7.85 10.90
N GLU A 72 -15.13 -7.77 10.07
CA GLU A 72 -16.32 -8.64 10.14
C GLU A 72 -16.01 -10.10 9.81
N ASP A 73 -15.08 -10.36 8.89
CA ASP A 73 -14.62 -11.73 8.56
C ASP A 73 -13.75 -12.36 9.65
N ALA A 74 -13.07 -11.54 10.46
CA ALA A 74 -12.19 -11.98 11.53
C ALA A 74 -12.90 -12.28 12.87
N THR A 75 -14.21 -12.03 12.96
CA THR A 75 -15.06 -12.33 14.13
C THR A 75 -15.79 -13.65 13.99
#